data_AF-A0A7C3Q0W8-F1
#
_entry.id   AF-A0A7C3Q0W8-F1
#
_cell.length_a   1.000
_cell.length_b   1.000
_cell.length_c   1.000
_cell.angle_alpha   90.00
_cell.angle_beta   90.00
_cell.angle_gamma   90.00
#
_symmetry.space_group_name_H-M   'P 1'
#
loop_
_entity.id
_entity.type
_entity.pdbx_description
1 polymer ?
#
loop_
_entity_poly.entity_id
_entity_poly.type
_entity_poly.pdbx_seq_one_letter_code
_entity_poly.pdbx_strand_id
1 'polypeptide(L)'
;MAVSSNAATEVRPNVTIEDKSKKQALERTLQQIDKTFGKGSIMRMDEQAYLSVPGTSTGSISLDLALGGRGIPRGRIVEIFGPESSGKTT
;
A
#
# COMPACT_ATOMS: atom_id res chain seq x y z
N MET A 1 14.88 -39.90 -38.41
CA MET A 1 15.35 -38.60 -37.89
C MET A 1 14.14 -37.81 -37.44
N ALA A 2 14.25 -37.29 -36.21
CA ALA A 2 13.42 -36.34 -35.46
C ALA A 2 12.66 -35.26 -36.28
N VAL A 3 11.59 -34.59 -35.84
CA VAL A 3 10.76 -34.58 -34.61
C VAL A 3 9.49 -33.75 -34.92
N SER A 4 8.39 -34.14 -34.29
CA SER A 4 7.10 -33.45 -34.14
C SER A 4 7.20 -32.11 -33.39
N SER A 5 6.36 -31.12 -33.71
CA SER A 5 5.90 -30.15 -32.69
C SER A 5 4.50 -29.64 -33.00
N ASN A 6 3.53 -30.36 -32.41
CA ASN A 6 2.12 -30.00 -32.34
C ASN A 6 1.86 -29.15 -31.09
N ALA A 7 0.97 -28.16 -31.22
CA ALA A 7 0.11 -27.53 -30.22
C ALA A 7 0.71 -27.12 -28.86
N ALA A 8 0.81 -25.81 -28.66
CA ALA A 8 0.98 -25.20 -27.34
C ALA A 8 -0.28 -25.42 -26.48
N THR A 9 -0.20 -26.38 -25.58
CA THR A 9 -1.21 -26.72 -24.59
C THR A 9 -1.32 -25.62 -23.52
N GLU A 10 -2.53 -25.09 -23.29
CA GLU A 10 -2.86 -24.30 -22.09
C GLU A 10 -2.58 -25.12 -20.82
N VAL A 11 -1.66 -24.65 -19.98
CA VAL A 11 -1.47 -25.19 -18.63
C VAL A 11 -2.08 -24.22 -17.63
N ARG A 12 -3.33 -24.48 -17.23
CA ARG A 12 -3.89 -23.93 -15.97
C ARG A 12 -3.68 -25.00 -14.89
N PRO A 13 -2.77 -24.82 -13.91
CA PRO A 13 -2.55 -25.86 -12.92
C PRO A 13 -3.66 -25.80 -11.85
N ASN A 14 -4.49 -26.84 -11.88
CA ASN A 14 -4.97 -27.65 -10.74
C ASN A 14 -5.05 -26.96 -9.35
N VAL A 15 -6.25 -26.55 -8.93
CA VAL A 15 -6.55 -26.14 -7.54
C VAL A 15 -6.43 -27.37 -6.64
N THR A 16 -5.25 -27.55 -6.05
CA THR A 16 -4.90 -28.70 -5.23
C THR A 16 -5.37 -28.43 -3.79
N ILE A 17 -5.84 -29.45 -3.06
CA ILE A 17 -6.39 -29.37 -1.68
C ILE A 17 -5.51 -28.55 -0.71
N GLU A 18 -4.21 -28.46 -0.99
CA GLU A 18 -3.25 -27.57 -0.31
C GLU A 18 -3.68 -26.10 -0.26
N ASP A 19 -4.32 -25.56 -1.30
CA ASP A 19 -4.72 -24.15 -1.33
C ASP A 19 -5.82 -23.87 -0.31
N LYS A 20 -6.70 -24.85 -0.06
CA LYS A 20 -7.76 -24.73 0.95
C LYS A 20 -7.20 -24.80 2.36
N SER A 21 -6.24 -25.68 2.63
CA SER A 21 -5.59 -25.78 3.95
C SER A 21 -4.72 -24.55 4.24
N LYS A 22 -3.98 -24.04 3.24
CA LYS A 22 -3.23 -22.78 3.31
C LYS A 22 -4.15 -21.60 3.60
N LYS A 23 -5.30 -21.50 2.93
CA LYS A 23 -6.29 -20.44 3.17
C LYS A 23 -6.86 -20.48 4.59
N GLN A 24 -7.20 -21.66 5.10
CA GLN A 24 -7.69 -21.82 6.48
C GLN A 24 -6.63 -21.46 7.52
N ALA A 25 -5.38 -21.86 7.30
CA ALA A 25 -4.28 -21.49 8.19
C ALA A 25 -4.07 -19.97 8.21
N LEU A 26 -4.09 -19.32 7.03
CA LEU A 26 -3.99 -17.87 6.90
C LEU A 26 -5.11 -17.14 7.64
N GLU A 27 -6.38 -17.55 7.47
CA GLU A 27 -7.52 -16.95 8.16
C GLU A 27 -7.40 -17.05 9.68
N ARG A 28 -6.95 -18.20 10.21
CA ARG A 28 -6.70 -18.38 11.64
C ARG A 28 -5.60 -17.47 12.16
N THR A 29 -4.49 -17.35 11.44
CA THR A 29 -3.38 -16.46 11.81
C THR A 29 -3.82 -15.00 11.82
N LEU A 30 -4.59 -14.55 10.82
CA LEU A 30 -5.13 -13.18 10.78
C LEU A 30 -6.03 -12.90 11.98
N GLN A 31 -6.91 -13.83 12.35
CA GLN A 31 -7.77 -13.71 13.54
C GLN A 31 -6.97 -13.65 14.84
N GLN A 32 -5.88 -14.42 14.93
CA GLN A 32 -5.01 -14.41 16.10
C GLN A 32 -4.31 -13.06 16.25
N ILE A 33 -3.77 -12.50 15.16
CA ILE A 33 -3.13 -11.18 15.16
C ILE A 33 -4.13 -10.10 15.61
N ASP A 34 -5.32 -10.10 15.03
CA ASP A 34 -6.42 -9.19 15.40
C ASP A 34 -6.77 -9.27 16.90
N LYS A 35 -6.81 -10.48 17.46
CA LYS A 35 -7.14 -10.69 18.88
C LYS A 35 -6.02 -10.21 19.80
N THR A 36 -4.76 -10.42 19.42
CA THR A 36 -3.60 -10.08 20.26
C THR A 36 -3.25 -8.60 20.20
N PHE A 37 -3.34 -7.97 19.03
CA PHE A 37 -2.86 -6.60 18.79
C PHE A 37 -3.97 -5.59 18.50
N GLY A 38 -5.23 -6.04 18.47
CA GLY A 38 -6.39 -5.21 18.16
C GLY A 38 -6.74 -5.21 16.67
N LYS A 39 -7.96 -4.74 16.37
CA LYS A 39 -8.50 -4.68 15.01
C LYS A 39 -7.68 -3.73 14.14
N GLY A 40 -7.35 -4.18 12.92
CA GLY A 40 -6.58 -3.38 11.96
C GLY A 40 -5.06 -3.46 12.16
N SER A 41 -4.58 -4.32 13.06
CA SER A 41 -3.16 -4.61 13.24
C SER A 41 -2.55 -5.33 12.03
N ILE A 42 -3.36 -6.04 11.25
CA ILE A 42 -3.01 -6.57 9.94
C ILE A 42 -4.19 -6.41 8.99
N MET A 43 -3.90 -5.95 7.77
CA MET A 43 -4.90 -5.76 6.73
C MET A 43 -4.25 -6.02 5.37
N ARG A 44 -5.08 -6.36 4.39
CA ARG A 44 -4.61 -6.43 3.01
C ARG A 44 -4.27 -5.02 2.58
N MET A 45 -3.10 -4.86 1.99
CA MET A 45 -2.73 -3.62 1.30
C MET A 45 -3.60 -3.55 0.04
N ASP A 46 -4.73 -2.86 0.16
CA ASP A 46 -5.54 -2.45 -0.99
C ASP A 46 -4.97 -1.13 -1.50
N GLU A 47 -4.68 -1.05 -2.80
CA GLU A 47 -4.24 0.20 -3.44
C GLU A 47 -5.27 1.32 -3.23
N GLN A 48 -6.55 0.97 -3.01
CA GLN A 48 -7.62 1.90 -2.72
C GLN A 48 -7.67 2.30 -1.22
N ALA A 49 -7.08 1.55 -0.29
CA ALA A 49 -7.05 1.95 1.13
C ALA A 49 -6.09 3.12 1.41
N TYR A 50 -5.24 3.49 0.44
CA TYR A 50 -4.49 4.77 0.42
C TYR A 50 -5.39 5.97 0.09
N LEU A 51 -6.70 5.83 0.29
CA LEU A 51 -7.71 6.87 0.17
C LEU A 51 -7.23 8.16 0.84
N SER A 52 -6.76 9.07 -0.01
CA SER A 52 -6.76 10.49 0.23
C SER A 52 -6.21 10.90 1.59
N VAL A 53 -4.89 10.85 1.77
CA VAL A 53 -4.27 11.51 2.94
C VAL A 53 -4.72 12.97 2.94
N PRO A 54 -5.45 13.42 3.98
CA PRO A 54 -5.87 14.80 4.07
C PRO A 54 -4.64 15.67 4.28
N GLY A 55 -4.58 16.80 3.59
CA GLY A 55 -3.50 17.77 3.77
C GLY A 55 -4.00 19.06 4.41
N THR A 56 -3.07 19.81 5.00
CA THR A 56 -3.28 21.15 5.54
C THR A 56 -2.60 22.15 4.60
N SER A 57 -3.28 23.22 4.20
CA SER A 57 -2.69 24.26 3.33
C SER A 57 -1.41 24.83 3.96
N THR A 58 -0.40 25.03 3.12
CA THR A 58 0.87 25.67 3.50
C THR A 58 0.74 27.19 3.67
N GLY A 59 -0.40 27.78 3.30
CA GLY A 59 -0.56 29.23 3.20
C GLY A 59 0.00 29.84 1.89
N SER A 60 0.69 29.03 1.07
CA SER A 60 1.18 29.39 -0.25
C SER A 60 0.51 28.55 -1.32
N ILE A 61 -0.27 29.20 -2.20
CA ILE A 61 -1.01 28.51 -3.27
C ILE A 61 -0.08 27.73 -4.20
N SER A 62 1.09 28.28 -4.51
CA SER A 62 2.06 27.63 -5.42
C SER A 62 2.66 26.39 -4.79
N LEU A 63 2.93 26.41 -3.48
CA LEU A 63 3.46 25.26 -2.75
C LEU A 63 2.39 24.17 -2.58
N ASP A 64 1.15 24.53 -2.29
CA ASP A 64 0.05 23.57 -2.21
C ASP A 64 -0.16 22.84 -3.55
N LEU A 65 -0.08 23.56 -4.67
CA LEU A 65 -0.16 22.97 -6.01
C LEU A 65 1.02 22.04 -6.30
N ALA A 66 2.24 22.44 -5.94
CA ALA A 66 3.43 21.60 -6.08
C ALA A 66 3.34 20.30 -5.26
N LEU A 67 2.64 20.34 -4.12
CA LEU A 67 2.34 19.18 -3.27
C LEU A 67 1.09 18.39 -3.73
N GLY A 68 0.71 18.49 -5.00
CA GLY A 68 -0.43 17.76 -5.56
C GLY A 68 -1.80 18.35 -5.18
N GLY A 69 -1.84 19.65 -4.84
CA GLY A 69 -3.07 20.39 -4.53
C GLY A 69 -3.63 20.15 -3.13
N ARG A 70 -2.85 19.53 -2.23
CA ARG A 70 -3.32 19.12 -0.89
C ARG A 70 -2.58 19.78 0.28
N GLY A 71 -1.41 20.38 0.03
CA GLY A 71 -0.57 20.94 1.10
C GLY A 71 0.15 19.87 1.92
N ILE A 72 0.44 20.15 3.20
CA ILE A 72 1.20 19.28 4.11
C ILE A 72 0.36 18.06 4.54
N PRO A 73 0.80 16.81 4.33
CA PRO A 73 0.04 15.61 4.68
C PRO A 73 -0.12 15.43 6.19
N ARG A 74 -1.35 15.17 6.65
CA ARG A 74 -1.64 14.90 8.06
C ARG A 74 -1.22 13.48 8.47
N GLY A 75 -0.79 13.33 9.73
CA GLY A 75 -0.34 12.04 10.28
C GLY A 75 1.03 11.60 9.76
N ARG A 76 1.81 12.53 9.20
CA ARG A 76 3.17 12.29 8.69
C ARG A 76 4.13 13.33 9.24
N ILE A 77 5.39 12.94 9.36
CA ILE A 77 6.50 13.83 9.69
C ILE A 77 6.96 14.48 8.38
N VAL A 78 7.12 15.79 8.39
CA VAL A 78 7.60 16.58 7.26
C VAL A 78 8.78 17.42 7.72
N GLU A 79 9.83 17.45 6.92
CA GLU A 79 11.04 18.22 7.17
C GLU A 79 11.11 19.42 6.21
N ILE A 80 11.41 20.61 6.75
CA ILE A 80 11.62 21.85 5.99
C ILE A 80 13.04 22.31 6.27
N PHE A 81 13.89 22.33 5.24
CA PHE A 81 15.31 22.69 5.35
C PHE A 81 15.68 23.80 4.35
N GLY A 82 16.79 24.49 4.62
CA GLY A 82 17.27 25.59 3.80
C GLY A 82 18.20 26.55 4.55
N PRO A 83 18.85 27.50 3.85
CA PRO A 83 19.79 28.46 4.41
C PRO A 83 19.21 29.29 5.57
N GLU A 84 20.08 29.93 6.37
CA GLU A 84 19.63 30.87 7.39
C GLU A 84 18.76 31.98 6.77
N SER A 85 17.73 32.42 7.48
CA SER A 85 16.74 33.42 7.00
C SER A 85 15.89 33.02 5.77
N SER A 86 15.85 31.74 5.38
CA SER A 86 15.05 31.26 4.24
C SER A 86 13.54 31.11 4.51
N GLY A 87 13.02 31.56 5.66
CA GLY A 87 11.59 31.49 5.99
C GLY A 87 11.06 30.14 6.47
N LYS A 88 11.92 29.20 6.93
CA LYS A 88 11.47 27.87 7.42
C LYS A 88 10.48 27.93 8.60
N THR A 89 10.57 28.96 9.42
CA THR A 89 9.74 29.16 10.63
C THR A 89 8.50 30.00 10.34
N THR A 90 8.46 30.67 9.18
CA THR A 90 7.37 31.56 8.76
C THR A 90 6.23 30.75 8.20
#